data_AF-A0A930W2M6-F1
#
_entry.id   AF-A0A930W2M6-F1
#
_cell.length_a   1.000
_cell.length_b   1.000
_cell.length_c   1.000
_cell.angle_alpha   90.00
_cell.angle_beta   90.00
_cell.angle_gamma   90.00
#
_symmetry.space_group_name_H-M   'P 1'
#
loop_
_entity.id
_entity.type
_entity.pdbx_description
1 polymer ?
#
loop_
_entity_poly.entity_id
_entity_poly.type
_entity_poly.pdbx_seq_one_letter_code
_entity_poly.pdbx_strand_id
1 'polypeptide(L)'
;MYSKENVELFLLAREDGMSIKGAAAFAKVNYNAAKDWIYKGLPHSYTGALRKGQCARIQKSAKPSGEKEYLMSAGPYDPPKSGPLAGLSPDQIENLLLRAVLADLKAVGWDPALISNRSKCGLGERLRQATGLPLRLIIAFLKISKSSYEYHRSRLGQDKYERLRTQVRSVFREGRRRWGYQTVHARLKREGTYVSEKVVRRIMAEEVLKVVYDKRRPHSWSSYVGEISKAPKISSVVTFTLQPQMSCGSPTSLSSGSPTQRSICLR
;
A
#
# COMPACT_ATOMS: atom_id res chain seq x y z
N MET A 1 -13.36 27.39 -27.94
CA MET A 1 -13.62 27.28 -26.49
C MET A 1 -15.11 27.49 -26.27
N TYR A 2 -15.75 26.68 -25.42
CA TYR A 2 -17.18 26.82 -25.13
C TYR A 2 -17.38 27.72 -23.92
N SER A 3 -18.38 28.60 -23.95
CA SER A 3 -18.77 29.41 -22.80
C SER A 3 -19.38 28.52 -21.71
N LYS A 4 -19.36 29.02 -20.46
CA LYS A 4 -19.97 28.34 -19.30
C LYS A 4 -21.45 28.00 -19.55
N GLU A 5 -22.18 28.96 -20.11
CA GLU A 5 -23.61 28.84 -20.46
C GLU A 5 -23.87 27.69 -21.43
N ASN A 6 -23.02 27.50 -22.44
CA ASN A 6 -23.17 26.42 -23.41
C ASN A 6 -22.95 25.04 -22.77
N VAL A 7 -22.05 24.93 -21.77
CA VAL A 7 -21.82 23.67 -21.06
C VAL A 7 -22.98 23.37 -20.10
N GLU A 8 -23.48 24.38 -19.39
CA GLU A 8 -24.59 24.23 -18.45
C GLU A 8 -25.90 23.90 -19.17
N LEU A 9 -26.21 24.56 -20.28
CA LEU A 9 -27.35 24.22 -21.14
C LEU A 9 -27.28 22.78 -21.67
N PHE A 10 -26.08 22.30 -22.01
CA PHE A 10 -25.90 20.92 -22.46
C PHE A 10 -26.17 19.90 -21.33
N LEU A 11 -25.72 20.19 -20.10
CA LEU A 11 -25.94 19.30 -18.94
C LEU A 11 -27.41 19.28 -18.53
N LEU A 12 -28.08 20.44 -18.47
CA LEU A 12 -29.51 20.54 -18.19
C LEU A 12 -30.35 19.76 -19.21
N ALA A 13 -30.08 19.94 -20.50
CA ALA A 13 -30.76 19.17 -21.55
C ALA A 13 -30.55 17.65 -21.43
N ARG A 14 -29.42 17.21 -20.86
CA ARG A 14 -29.16 15.78 -20.60
C ARG A 14 -29.87 15.25 -19.36
N GLU A 15 -30.04 16.07 -18.33
CA GLU A 15 -30.85 15.77 -17.15
C GLU A 15 -32.34 15.64 -17.53
N ASP A 16 -32.80 16.48 -18.44
CA ASP A 16 -34.14 16.43 -19.06
C ASP A 16 -34.32 15.24 -20.04
N GLY A 17 -33.31 14.37 -20.16
CA GLY A 17 -33.40 13.13 -20.94
C GLY A 17 -33.15 13.27 -22.44
N MET A 18 -32.71 14.43 -22.94
CA MET A 18 -32.43 14.58 -24.38
C MET A 18 -31.24 13.71 -24.82
N SER A 19 -31.29 13.22 -26.07
CA SER A 19 -30.17 12.50 -26.67
C SER A 19 -28.92 13.40 -26.77
N ILE A 20 -27.72 12.82 -26.74
CA ILE A 20 -26.45 13.60 -26.81
C ILE A 20 -26.42 14.51 -28.05
N LYS A 21 -26.95 14.03 -29.17
CA LYS A 21 -27.03 14.79 -30.42
C LYS A 21 -28.03 15.94 -30.31
N GLY A 22 -29.18 15.71 -29.67
CA GLY A 22 -30.20 16.73 -29.41
C GLY A 22 -29.71 17.80 -28.43
N ALA A 23 -29.12 17.41 -27.31
CA ALA A 23 -28.55 18.31 -26.32
C ALA A 23 -27.39 19.14 -26.90
N ALA A 24 -26.54 18.55 -27.74
CA ALA A 24 -25.47 19.28 -28.42
C ALA A 24 -26.01 20.33 -29.39
N ALA A 25 -27.06 20.00 -30.16
CA ALA A 25 -27.72 20.95 -31.06
C ALA A 25 -28.40 22.08 -30.27
N PHE A 26 -29.08 21.75 -29.17
CA PHE A 26 -29.75 22.70 -28.28
C PHE A 26 -28.78 23.71 -27.67
N ALA A 27 -27.65 23.23 -27.15
CA ALA A 27 -26.62 24.07 -26.53
C ALA A 27 -25.66 24.74 -27.55
N LYS A 28 -25.88 24.55 -28.86
CA LYS A 28 -25.00 25.02 -29.95
C LYS A 28 -23.54 24.55 -29.77
N VAL A 29 -23.35 23.32 -29.29
CA VAL A 29 -22.05 22.69 -29.05
C VAL A 29 -21.79 21.65 -30.14
N ASN A 30 -20.51 21.48 -30.53
CA ASN A 30 -20.14 20.42 -31.47
C ASN A 30 -20.39 19.04 -30.84
N TYR A 31 -21.06 18.15 -31.56
CA TYR A 31 -21.33 16.78 -31.11
C TYR A 31 -20.10 16.05 -30.56
N ASN A 32 -18.94 16.19 -31.20
CA ASN A 32 -17.72 15.53 -30.74
C ASN A 32 -17.22 16.08 -29.39
N ALA A 33 -17.38 17.38 -29.14
CA ALA A 33 -17.05 17.98 -27.86
C ALA A 33 -18.01 17.54 -26.75
N ALA A 34 -19.32 17.55 -27.04
CA ALA A 34 -20.36 17.03 -26.15
C ALA A 34 -20.15 15.55 -25.81
N LYS A 35 -19.75 14.75 -26.80
CA LYS A 35 -19.39 13.33 -26.63
C LYS A 35 -18.17 13.18 -25.73
N ASP A 36 -17.13 13.98 -25.95
CA ASP A 36 -15.93 13.96 -25.12
C ASP A 36 -16.20 14.36 -23.66
N TRP A 37 -17.11 15.30 -23.40
CA TRP A 37 -17.49 15.66 -22.02
C TRP A 37 -18.08 14.50 -21.22
N ILE A 38 -18.84 13.63 -21.88
CA ILE A 38 -19.45 12.44 -21.24
C ILE A 38 -18.43 11.33 -21.03
N TYR A 39 -17.57 11.06 -22.02
CA TYR A 39 -16.68 9.91 -21.97
C TYR A 39 -15.30 10.19 -21.36
N LYS A 40 -14.81 11.43 -21.47
CA LYS A 40 -13.46 11.85 -21.02
C LYS A 40 -13.50 12.88 -19.90
N GLY A 41 -14.66 13.48 -19.62
CA GLY A 41 -14.85 14.51 -18.59
C GLY A 41 -14.83 15.93 -19.13
N LEU A 42 -15.34 16.88 -18.34
CA LEU A 42 -15.41 18.29 -18.73
C LEU A 42 -14.01 18.93 -18.80
N PRO A 43 -13.80 19.92 -19.68
CA PRO A 43 -12.56 20.68 -19.77
C PRO A 43 -12.20 21.35 -18.43
N HIS A 44 -10.90 21.45 -18.16
CA HIS A 44 -10.32 21.86 -16.88
C HIS A 44 -10.77 23.26 -16.38
N SER A 45 -11.27 24.11 -17.28
CA SER A 45 -11.74 25.46 -16.95
C SER A 45 -13.09 25.55 -16.22
N TYR A 46 -13.75 24.42 -15.89
CA TYR A 46 -15.05 24.43 -15.17
C TYR A 46 -14.98 23.95 -13.71
N THR A 47 -13.94 23.24 -13.28
CA THR A 47 -13.84 22.80 -11.87
C THR A 47 -12.46 23.12 -11.30
N GLY A 48 -12.30 24.36 -10.84
CA GLY A 48 -11.30 24.65 -9.82
C GLY A 48 -11.60 23.78 -8.58
N ALA A 49 -10.59 23.04 -8.12
CA ALA A 49 -10.59 22.11 -6.98
C ALA A 49 -11.22 20.72 -7.22
N LEU A 50 -10.36 19.70 -7.15
CA LEU A 50 -10.71 18.34 -6.74
C LEU A 50 -11.46 18.42 -5.39
N ARG A 51 -12.77 18.15 -5.39
CA ARG A 51 -13.48 17.79 -4.16
C ARG A 51 -12.84 16.51 -3.60
N LYS A 52 -11.98 16.72 -2.60
CA LYS A 52 -11.53 15.71 -1.65
C LYS A 52 -12.78 15.24 -0.89
N GLY A 53 -13.13 13.96 -1.02
CA GLY A 53 -14.16 13.34 -0.18
C GLY A 53 -15.60 13.43 -0.71
N GLN A 54 -15.83 12.87 -1.89
CA GLN A 54 -16.98 12.02 -2.25
C GLN A 54 -16.89 11.83 -3.76
N CYS A 55 -15.88 11.07 -4.17
CA CYS A 55 -15.96 10.38 -5.44
C CYS A 55 -17.04 9.32 -5.25
N ALA A 56 -18.32 9.69 -5.41
CA ALA A 56 -19.24 8.82 -6.10
C ALA A 56 -18.62 8.62 -7.47
N ARG A 57 -17.68 7.67 -7.53
CA ARG A 57 -17.30 6.98 -8.74
C ARG A 57 -18.64 6.53 -9.27
N ILE A 58 -19.23 7.29 -10.21
CA ILE A 58 -20.17 6.74 -11.17
C ILE A 58 -19.43 5.48 -11.57
N GLN A 59 -19.99 4.35 -11.12
CA GLN A 59 -19.42 3.07 -11.43
C GLN A 59 -19.20 3.19 -12.92
N LYS A 60 -17.96 2.99 -13.38
CA LYS A 60 -17.83 2.47 -14.72
C LYS A 60 -18.81 1.30 -14.65
N SER A 61 -19.97 1.42 -15.29
CA SER A 61 -20.57 0.24 -15.85
C SER A 61 -19.42 -0.22 -16.72
N ALA A 62 -18.64 -1.16 -16.15
CA ALA A 62 -17.95 -2.11 -16.96
C ALA A 62 -19.05 -2.48 -17.93
N LYS A 63 -18.91 -2.08 -19.20
CA LYS A 63 -19.66 -2.78 -20.23
C LYS A 63 -19.43 -4.23 -19.84
N PRO A 64 -20.46 -5.02 -19.45
CA PRO A 64 -20.25 -6.44 -19.32
C PRO A 64 -19.64 -6.78 -20.68
N SER A 65 -18.38 -7.21 -20.66
CA SER A 65 -17.74 -7.73 -21.86
C SER A 65 -18.75 -8.73 -22.37
N GLY A 66 -19.41 -8.40 -23.49
CA GLY A 66 -20.78 -8.84 -23.76
C GLY A 66 -21.02 -10.24 -23.21
N GLU A 67 -22.07 -10.38 -22.40
CA GLU A 67 -22.72 -11.68 -22.27
C GLU A 67 -23.12 -12.03 -23.71
N LYS A 68 -22.19 -12.65 -24.44
CA LYS A 68 -22.50 -13.38 -25.64
C LYS A 68 -23.51 -14.38 -25.14
N GLU A 69 -24.74 -14.24 -25.61
CA GLU A 69 -25.75 -15.28 -25.53
C GLU A 69 -25.11 -16.57 -26.03
N TYR A 70 -24.58 -17.36 -25.10
CA TYR A 70 -24.19 -18.73 -25.30
C TYR A 70 -25.41 -19.58 -24.95
N LEU A 71 -26.53 -19.35 -25.62
CA LEU A 71 -27.46 -20.45 -25.80
C LEU A 71 -26.83 -21.36 -26.85
N MET A 72 -26.40 -22.55 -26.41
CA MET A 72 -25.74 -23.61 -27.20
C MET A 72 -24.22 -23.51 -27.40
N SER A 73 -23.46 -23.13 -26.36
CA SER A 73 -22.05 -23.51 -26.32
C SER A 73 -21.73 -24.27 -25.05
N ALA A 74 -20.96 -25.34 -25.22
CA ALA A 74 -20.54 -26.24 -24.16
C ALA A 74 -20.11 -25.47 -22.89
N GLY A 75 -20.73 -25.80 -21.76
CA GLY A 75 -20.44 -25.23 -20.45
C GLY A 75 -18.95 -25.33 -20.09
N PRO A 76 -18.46 -24.51 -19.14
CA PRO A 76 -17.06 -24.48 -18.77
C PRO A 76 -16.51 -25.84 -18.30
N TYR A 77 -17.38 -26.76 -17.89
CA TYR A 77 -17.05 -28.12 -17.44
C TYR A 77 -17.56 -29.22 -18.36
N ASP A 78 -18.05 -28.89 -19.55
CA ASP A 78 -18.49 -29.91 -20.47
C ASP A 78 -17.29 -30.74 -20.93
N PRO A 79 -17.40 -32.08 -20.87
CA PRO A 79 -16.30 -32.97 -21.20
C PRO A 79 -15.84 -32.74 -22.64
N PRO A 80 -14.52 -32.74 -22.89
CA PRO A 80 -14.00 -32.62 -24.25
C PRO A 80 -14.49 -33.80 -25.10
N LYS A 81 -14.79 -33.57 -26.38
CA LYS A 81 -15.28 -34.61 -27.32
C LYS A 81 -14.32 -35.80 -27.49
N SER A 82 -13.05 -35.66 -27.10
CA SER A 82 -12.06 -36.73 -27.09
C SER A 82 -11.07 -36.56 -25.94
N GLY A 83 -10.43 -37.66 -25.52
CA GLY A 83 -9.45 -37.70 -24.42
C GLY A 83 -9.96 -38.46 -23.18
N PRO A 84 -9.14 -38.56 -22.11
CA PRO A 84 -9.45 -39.36 -20.92
C PRO A 84 -10.67 -38.85 -20.13
N LEU A 85 -11.21 -37.69 -20.50
CA LEU A 85 -12.34 -37.04 -19.83
C LEU A 85 -13.63 -37.09 -20.65
N ALA A 86 -13.61 -37.67 -21.86
CA ALA A 86 -14.73 -37.64 -22.79
C ALA A 86 -15.98 -38.40 -22.31
N GLY A 87 -15.87 -39.20 -21.25
CA GLY A 87 -16.97 -39.95 -20.63
C GLY A 87 -17.38 -39.51 -19.23
N LEU A 88 -16.77 -38.44 -18.67
CA LEU A 88 -17.10 -37.96 -17.33
C LEU A 88 -18.22 -36.91 -17.39
N SER A 89 -19.15 -36.96 -16.42
CA SER A 89 -20.12 -35.88 -16.27
C SER A 89 -19.44 -34.58 -15.79
N PRO A 90 -20.00 -33.40 -16.10
CA PRO A 90 -19.49 -32.12 -15.59
C PRO A 90 -19.30 -32.12 -14.07
N ASP A 91 -20.23 -32.73 -13.32
CA ASP A 91 -20.18 -32.83 -11.86
C ASP A 91 -19.02 -33.72 -11.37
N GLN A 92 -18.68 -34.78 -12.11
CA GLN A 92 -17.54 -35.63 -11.78
C GLN A 92 -16.21 -34.90 -11.98
N ILE A 93 -16.12 -34.08 -13.04
CA ILE A 93 -14.96 -33.22 -13.30
C ILE A 93 -14.80 -32.17 -12.20
N GLU A 94 -15.90 -31.51 -11.81
CA GLU A 94 -15.89 -30.54 -10.71
C GLU A 94 -15.49 -31.19 -9.38
N ASN A 95 -16.04 -32.36 -9.06
CA ASN A 95 -15.67 -33.10 -7.85
C ASN A 95 -14.19 -33.52 -7.83
N LEU A 96 -13.62 -33.91 -8.96
CA LEU A 96 -12.18 -34.21 -9.06
C LEU A 96 -11.33 -32.97 -8.81
N LEU A 97 -11.71 -31.82 -9.40
CA LEU A 97 -11.05 -30.53 -9.17
C LEU A 97 -11.15 -30.13 -7.70
N LEU A 98 -12.33 -30.19 -7.10
CA LEU A 98 -12.56 -29.87 -5.69
C LEU A 98 -11.75 -30.78 -4.76
N ARG A 99 -11.69 -32.10 -5.01
CA ARG A 99 -10.88 -33.03 -4.23
C ARG A 99 -9.39 -32.73 -4.32
N ALA A 100 -8.89 -32.42 -5.52
CA ALA A 100 -7.48 -32.07 -5.73
C ALA A 100 -7.12 -30.73 -5.07
N VAL A 101 -8.01 -29.74 -5.16
CA VAL A 101 -7.91 -28.44 -4.49
C VAL A 101 -7.87 -28.64 -2.97
N LEU A 102 -8.80 -29.41 -2.40
CA LEU A 102 -8.82 -29.71 -0.97
C LEU A 102 -7.58 -30.49 -0.50
N ALA A 103 -7.05 -31.42 -1.30
CA ALA A 103 -5.80 -32.13 -0.98
C ALA A 103 -4.61 -31.17 -0.86
N ASP A 104 -4.52 -30.18 -1.76
CA ASP A 104 -3.51 -29.13 -1.72
C ASP A 104 -3.73 -28.09 -0.58
N LEU A 105 -4.97 -27.90 -0.12
CA LEU A 105 -5.38 -26.73 0.67
C LEU A 105 -5.76 -27.01 2.12
N LYS A 106 -5.85 -28.26 2.55
CA LYS A 106 -6.01 -28.61 3.99
C LYS A 106 -4.91 -28.04 4.90
N ALA A 107 -3.85 -27.43 4.34
CA ALA A 107 -2.82 -26.72 5.08
C ALA A 107 -3.00 -25.19 5.20
N VAL A 108 -3.84 -24.52 4.38
CA VAL A 108 -3.76 -23.03 4.22
C VAL A 108 -5.09 -22.28 4.30
N GLY A 109 -6.25 -22.93 4.14
CA GLY A 109 -7.56 -22.24 4.10
C GLY A 109 -7.77 -21.49 2.78
N TRP A 110 -8.91 -21.68 2.13
CA TRP A 110 -9.15 -21.20 0.77
C TRP A 110 -10.39 -20.34 0.67
N ASP A 111 -10.18 -19.04 0.43
CA ASP A 111 -11.20 -18.13 -0.03
C ASP A 111 -10.85 -17.65 -1.46
N PRO A 112 -11.65 -17.99 -2.50
CA PRO A 112 -11.35 -17.67 -3.89
C PRO A 112 -11.35 -16.16 -4.20
N ALA A 113 -11.90 -15.35 -3.29
CA ALA A 113 -11.92 -13.89 -3.34
C ALA A 113 -10.66 -13.24 -2.74
N LEU A 114 -9.99 -13.89 -1.79
CA LEU A 114 -8.82 -13.33 -1.08
C LEU A 114 -7.48 -13.70 -1.75
N ILE A 115 -7.49 -14.68 -2.64
CA ILE A 115 -6.26 -15.25 -3.20
C ILE A 115 -5.78 -14.51 -4.46
N SER A 116 -4.49 -14.17 -4.48
CA SER A 116 -3.86 -13.47 -5.61
C SER A 116 -3.84 -14.33 -6.88
N ASN A 117 -3.89 -13.70 -8.06
CA ASN A 117 -3.78 -14.39 -9.35
C ASN A 117 -2.48 -15.22 -9.48
N ARG A 118 -1.39 -14.80 -8.82
CA ARG A 118 -0.14 -15.58 -8.76
C ARG A 118 -0.33 -16.89 -8.01
N SER A 119 -0.97 -16.84 -6.84
CA SER A 119 -1.25 -18.01 -6.02
C SER A 119 -2.21 -18.97 -6.73
N LYS A 120 -3.26 -18.44 -7.38
CA LYS A 120 -4.17 -19.24 -8.20
C LYS A 120 -3.43 -19.91 -9.37
N CYS A 121 -2.52 -19.21 -10.04
CA CYS A 121 -1.69 -19.79 -11.10
C CYS A 121 -0.80 -20.94 -10.58
N GLY A 122 -0.16 -20.76 -9.41
CA GLY A 122 0.63 -21.81 -8.77
C GLY A 122 -0.18 -23.05 -8.42
N LEU A 123 -1.42 -22.87 -7.95
CA LEU A 123 -2.34 -23.99 -7.71
C LEU A 123 -2.76 -24.65 -9.03
N GLY A 124 -3.03 -23.88 -10.08
CA GLY A 124 -3.35 -24.41 -11.39
C GLY A 124 -2.25 -25.29 -11.99
N GLU A 125 -0.97 -24.98 -11.77
CA GLU A 125 0.14 -25.87 -12.17
C GLU A 125 0.12 -27.19 -11.39
N ARG A 126 -0.06 -27.14 -10.06
CA ARG A 126 -0.13 -28.36 -9.25
C ARG A 126 -1.30 -29.24 -9.65
N LEU A 127 -2.47 -28.64 -9.86
CA LEU A 127 -3.65 -29.35 -10.37
C LEU A 127 -3.39 -29.98 -11.72
N ARG A 128 -2.72 -29.26 -12.64
CA ARG A 128 -2.37 -29.79 -13.96
C ARG A 128 -1.43 -30.99 -13.86
N GLN A 129 -0.48 -30.97 -12.93
CA GLN A 129 0.42 -32.10 -12.68
C GLN A 129 -0.31 -33.29 -12.02
N ALA A 130 -1.20 -33.03 -11.07
CA ALA A 130 -1.89 -34.09 -10.31
C ALA A 130 -3.02 -34.77 -11.09
N THR A 131 -3.77 -33.99 -11.88
CA THR A 131 -5.02 -34.45 -12.51
C THR A 131 -4.91 -34.67 -14.02
N GLY A 132 -3.88 -34.12 -14.68
CA GLY A 132 -3.72 -34.21 -16.14
C GLY A 132 -4.82 -33.51 -16.95
N LEU A 133 -5.70 -32.73 -16.30
CA LEU A 133 -6.83 -32.07 -16.94
C LEU A 133 -6.38 -30.96 -17.92
N PRO A 134 -7.15 -30.70 -18.99
CA PRO A 134 -6.85 -29.62 -19.92
C PRO A 134 -6.93 -28.26 -19.23
N LEU A 135 -6.01 -27.37 -19.62
CA LEU A 135 -5.85 -26.05 -19.00
C LEU A 135 -7.16 -25.23 -18.96
N ARG A 136 -8.02 -25.37 -19.98
CA ARG A 136 -9.30 -24.66 -20.09
C ARG A 136 -10.19 -24.88 -18.87
N LEU A 137 -10.29 -26.13 -18.40
CA LEU A 137 -11.14 -26.49 -17.26
C LEU A 137 -10.56 -25.93 -15.95
N ILE A 138 -9.24 -26.02 -15.80
CA ILE A 138 -8.52 -25.57 -14.60
C ILE A 138 -8.64 -24.05 -14.44
N ILE A 139 -8.43 -23.26 -15.51
CA ILE A 139 -8.53 -21.79 -15.41
C ILE A 139 -9.97 -21.32 -15.22
N ALA A 140 -10.95 -22.04 -15.76
CA ALA A 140 -12.37 -21.76 -15.55
C ALA A 140 -12.74 -21.99 -14.07
N PHE A 141 -12.30 -23.11 -13.50
CA PHE A 141 -12.48 -23.44 -12.09
C PHE A 141 -11.86 -22.39 -11.16
N LEU A 142 -10.63 -21.99 -11.43
CA LEU A 142 -9.92 -20.99 -10.62
C LEU A 142 -10.39 -19.55 -10.85
N LYS A 143 -11.30 -19.34 -11.82
CA LYS A 143 -11.79 -18.04 -12.25
C LYS A 143 -10.64 -17.07 -12.57
N ILE A 144 -9.68 -17.53 -13.39
CA ILE A 144 -8.56 -16.72 -13.90
C ILE A 144 -8.66 -16.63 -15.43
N SER A 145 -8.33 -15.48 -16.02
CA SER A 145 -8.18 -15.38 -17.47
C SER A 145 -6.94 -16.14 -17.97
N LYS A 146 -6.99 -16.69 -19.18
CA LYS A 146 -5.85 -17.38 -19.82
C LYS A 146 -4.60 -16.50 -19.87
N SER A 147 -4.74 -15.21 -20.20
CA SER A 147 -3.63 -14.27 -20.27
C SER A 147 -2.95 -14.06 -18.90
N SER A 148 -3.75 -13.92 -17.83
CA SER A 148 -3.23 -13.76 -16.48
C SER A 148 -2.52 -15.03 -16.01
N TYR A 149 -3.04 -16.20 -16.37
CA TYR A 149 -2.41 -17.48 -16.07
C TYR A 149 -1.04 -17.59 -16.72
N GLU A 150 -0.92 -17.39 -18.04
CA GLU A 150 0.37 -17.48 -18.75
C GLU A 150 1.39 -16.43 -18.26
N TYR A 151 0.92 -15.22 -17.98
CA TYR A 151 1.76 -14.16 -17.40
C TYR A 151 2.37 -14.57 -16.06
N HIS A 152 1.57 -15.16 -15.18
CA HIS A 152 2.07 -15.62 -13.89
C HIS A 152 2.89 -16.91 -14.01
N ARG A 153 2.53 -17.83 -14.91
CA ARG A 153 3.20 -19.13 -15.15
C ARG A 153 4.68 -18.96 -15.41
N SER A 154 5.05 -18.07 -16.34
CA SER A 154 6.46 -17.76 -16.66
C SER A 154 7.26 -17.18 -15.48
N ARG A 155 6.57 -16.69 -14.44
CA ARG A 155 7.13 -16.03 -13.25
C ARG A 155 6.88 -16.82 -11.96
N LEU A 156 6.30 -18.02 -12.06
CA LEU A 156 6.22 -18.95 -10.95
C LEU A 156 7.64 -19.46 -10.66
N GLY A 157 8.05 -19.42 -9.39
CA GLY A 157 9.39 -19.85 -8.97
C GLY A 157 10.53 -18.85 -9.19
N GLN A 158 10.37 -17.84 -10.06
CA GLN A 158 11.40 -16.81 -10.22
C GLN A 158 11.30 -15.78 -9.09
N ASP A 159 12.26 -15.82 -8.17
CA ASP A 159 12.48 -14.74 -7.20
C ASP A 159 13.36 -13.67 -7.83
N LYS A 160 12.74 -12.53 -8.18
CA LYS A 160 13.44 -11.35 -8.72
C LYS A 160 14.64 -10.94 -7.85
N TYR A 161 14.60 -11.21 -6.55
CA TYR A 161 15.60 -10.78 -5.58
C TYR A 161 16.49 -11.92 -5.07
N GLU A 162 16.53 -13.09 -5.72
CA GLU A 162 17.32 -14.24 -5.26
C GLU A 162 18.82 -13.91 -5.06
N ARG A 163 19.43 -13.27 -6.07
CA ARG A 163 20.84 -12.82 -6.00
C ARG A 163 21.04 -11.80 -4.88
N LEU A 164 20.11 -10.84 -4.78
CA LEU A 164 20.15 -9.79 -3.76
C LEU A 164 20.00 -10.37 -2.35
N ARG A 165 19.14 -11.38 -2.16
CA ARG A 165 18.97 -12.11 -0.90
C ARG A 165 20.29 -12.74 -0.45
N THR A 166 20.99 -13.38 -1.38
CA THR A 166 22.29 -13.98 -1.10
C THR A 166 23.32 -12.93 -0.66
N GLN A 167 23.37 -11.78 -1.33
CA GLN A 167 24.24 -10.66 -0.95
C GLN A 167 23.87 -10.07 0.42
N VAL A 168 22.57 -9.82 0.66
CA VAL A 168 22.07 -9.30 1.95
C VAL A 168 22.46 -10.24 3.10
N ARG A 169 22.33 -11.56 2.93
CA ARG A 169 22.77 -12.54 3.92
C ARG A 169 24.28 -12.48 4.16
N SER A 170 25.07 -12.35 3.10
CA SER A 170 26.53 -12.24 3.19
C SER A 170 26.94 -11.03 4.02
N VAL A 171 26.45 -9.84 3.65
CA VAL A 171 26.73 -8.57 4.35
C VAL A 171 26.23 -8.61 5.80
N PHE A 172 25.05 -9.19 6.05
CA PHE A 172 24.52 -9.32 7.41
C PHE A 172 25.36 -10.24 8.30
N ARG A 173 25.93 -11.31 7.73
CA ARG A 173 26.86 -12.21 8.43
C ARG A 173 28.20 -11.54 8.70
N GLU A 174 28.74 -10.78 7.75
CA GLU A 174 29.95 -9.95 7.93
C GLU A 174 29.79 -9.01 9.13
N GLY A 175 28.62 -8.38 9.25
CA GLY A 175 28.24 -7.51 10.37
C GLY A 175 28.02 -8.22 11.71
N ARG A 176 28.23 -9.54 11.79
CA ARG A 176 27.95 -10.39 12.96
C ARG A 176 26.54 -10.18 13.51
N ARG A 177 25.54 -9.98 12.63
CA ARG A 177 24.13 -9.74 12.97
C ARG A 177 23.85 -8.47 13.77
N ARG A 178 24.80 -7.53 13.88
CA ARG A 178 24.62 -6.23 14.57
C ARG A 178 24.11 -5.14 13.64
N TRP A 179 24.27 -5.33 12.33
CA TRP A 179 23.90 -4.34 11.33
C TRP A 179 22.42 -4.41 11.00
N GLY A 180 21.74 -3.26 11.13
CA GLY A 180 20.39 -3.07 10.65
C GLY A 180 20.32 -2.83 9.13
N TYR A 181 19.11 -2.77 8.61
CA TYR A 181 18.85 -2.64 7.17
C TYR A 181 19.47 -1.37 6.55
N GLN A 182 19.59 -0.27 7.31
CA GLN A 182 20.27 0.96 6.85
C GLN A 182 21.75 0.73 6.60
N THR A 183 22.44 0.08 7.54
CA THR A 183 23.88 -0.22 7.41
C THR A 183 24.13 -1.23 6.30
N VAL A 184 23.29 -2.27 6.21
CA VAL A 184 23.35 -3.27 5.12
C VAL A 184 23.13 -2.60 3.76
N HIS A 185 22.15 -1.70 3.64
CA HIS A 185 21.90 -0.94 2.41
C HIS A 185 23.09 -0.06 2.01
N ALA A 186 23.66 0.67 2.96
CA ALA A 186 24.84 1.50 2.71
C ALA A 186 26.04 0.65 2.25
N ARG A 187 26.22 -0.55 2.80
CA ARG A 187 27.28 -1.47 2.40
C ARG A 187 27.06 -2.04 1.00
N LEU A 188 25.84 -2.49 0.69
CA LEU A 188 25.47 -2.94 -0.66
C LEU A 188 25.71 -1.85 -1.72
N LYS A 189 25.44 -0.58 -1.37
CA LYS A 189 25.70 0.56 -2.24
C LYS A 189 27.20 0.77 -2.50
N ARG A 190 28.07 0.53 -1.51
CA ARG A 190 29.54 0.58 -1.66
C ARG A 190 30.06 -0.57 -2.51
N GLU A 191 29.42 -1.73 -2.44
CA GLU A 191 29.71 -2.92 -3.26
C GLU A 191 29.14 -2.82 -4.69
N GLY A 192 28.59 -1.65 -5.08
CA GLY A 192 28.09 -1.40 -6.44
C GLY A 192 26.66 -1.90 -6.71
N THR A 193 25.94 -2.38 -5.68
CA THR A 193 24.55 -2.85 -5.83
C THR A 193 23.57 -1.74 -5.49
N TYR A 194 22.94 -1.15 -6.51
CA TYR A 194 21.98 -0.05 -6.36
C TYR A 194 20.55 -0.57 -6.17
N VAL A 195 20.10 -0.64 -4.92
CA VAL A 195 18.73 -1.05 -4.56
C VAL A 195 18.09 0.00 -3.67
N SER A 196 16.76 0.12 -3.72
CA SER A 196 16.03 0.89 -2.72
C SER A 196 16.13 0.23 -1.34
N GLU A 197 16.35 1.05 -0.31
CA GLU A 197 16.37 0.63 1.09
C GLU A 197 15.11 -0.17 1.50
N LYS A 198 13.92 0.20 0.96
CA LYS A 198 12.66 -0.50 1.23
C LYS A 198 12.70 -1.98 0.84
N VAL A 199 13.40 -2.29 -0.25
CA VAL A 199 13.55 -3.68 -0.72
C VAL A 199 14.45 -4.46 0.22
N VAL A 200 15.57 -3.87 0.66
CA VAL A 200 16.48 -4.49 1.63
C VAL A 200 15.76 -4.76 2.95
N ARG A 201 14.99 -3.78 3.45
CA ARG A 201 14.18 -3.92 4.67
C ARG A 201 13.17 -5.07 4.55
N ARG A 202 12.46 -5.16 3.42
CA ARG A 202 11.50 -6.23 3.15
C ARG A 202 12.20 -7.60 3.11
N ILE A 203 13.33 -7.70 2.41
CA ILE A 203 14.11 -8.95 2.32
C ILE A 203 14.58 -9.40 3.71
N MET A 204 15.13 -8.49 4.52
CA MET A 204 15.55 -8.83 5.89
C MET A 204 14.38 -9.31 6.75
N ALA A 205 13.17 -8.75 6.56
CA ALA A 205 11.97 -9.21 7.27
C ALA A 205 11.51 -10.59 6.79
N GLU A 206 11.46 -10.82 5.48
CA GLU A 206 11.08 -12.10 4.86
C GLU A 206 12.02 -13.25 5.27
N GLU A 207 13.33 -12.97 5.38
CA GLU A 207 14.35 -13.96 5.78
C GLU A 207 14.60 -14.01 7.30
N VAL A 208 13.81 -13.26 8.09
CA VAL A 208 13.92 -13.21 9.56
C VAL A 208 15.34 -12.84 10.04
N LEU A 209 16.02 -11.95 9.31
CA LEU A 209 17.34 -11.42 9.67
C LEU A 209 17.20 -10.38 10.78
N LYS A 210 17.03 -10.86 12.01
CA LYS A 210 16.86 -10.01 13.20
C LYS A 210 18.21 -9.53 13.71
N VAL A 211 18.33 -8.22 13.89
CA VAL A 211 19.49 -7.59 14.51
C VAL A 211 19.58 -8.01 15.97
N VAL A 212 20.75 -8.49 16.36
CA VAL A 212 21.06 -8.75 17.77
C VAL A 212 21.51 -7.44 18.38
N TYR A 213 20.67 -6.86 19.22
CA TYR A 213 21.05 -5.76 20.08
C TYR A 213 21.55 -6.35 21.40
N ASP A 214 22.77 -6.01 21.80
CA ASP A 214 23.17 -6.18 23.19
C ASP A 214 22.27 -5.24 24.00
N LYS A 215 21.27 -5.83 24.66
CA LYS A 215 20.50 -5.13 25.69
C LYS A 215 21.45 -4.92 26.87
N ARG A 216 22.36 -3.95 26.76
CA ARG A 216 22.98 -3.39 27.95
C ARG A 216 21.81 -2.92 28.81
N ARG A 217 21.72 -3.41 30.06
CA ARG A 217 20.73 -2.88 31.02
C ARG A 217 20.83 -1.37 30.92
N PRO A 218 19.72 -0.64 30.71
CA PRO A 218 19.75 0.80 30.84
C PRO A 218 20.31 1.08 32.23
N HIS A 219 21.53 1.61 32.31
CA HIS A 219 22.00 2.13 33.57
C HIS A 219 21.12 3.34 33.82
N SER A 220 20.16 3.23 34.73
CA SER A 220 19.38 4.39 35.14
C SER A 220 20.39 5.39 35.67
N TRP A 221 20.60 6.46 34.92
CA TRP A 221 21.40 7.59 35.35
C TRP A 221 20.70 8.15 36.58
N SER A 222 21.35 8.05 37.75
CA SER A 222 20.85 8.67 38.97
C SER A 222 21.88 9.68 39.44
N SER A 223 21.58 10.95 39.25
CA SER A 223 22.42 12.06 39.68
C SER A 223 22.62 12.12 41.21
N TYR A 224 21.83 11.38 42.00
CA TYR A 224 21.84 11.40 43.47
C TYR A 224 22.17 10.05 44.12
N VAL A 225 22.54 9.02 43.35
CA VAL A 225 23.02 7.75 43.95
C VAL A 225 24.46 7.96 44.41
N GLY A 226 24.60 8.47 45.63
CA GLY A 226 25.88 8.71 46.28
C GLY A 226 25.87 9.82 47.33
N GLU A 227 24.96 10.79 47.23
CA GLU A 227 24.88 11.92 48.16
C GLU A 227 23.70 11.76 49.11
N ILE A 228 23.89 11.01 50.20
CA ILE A 228 23.05 11.13 51.40
C ILE A 228 23.86 11.90 52.45
N SER A 229 24.14 13.17 52.17
CA SER A 229 24.54 14.08 53.24
C SER A 229 23.27 14.54 53.97
N LYS A 230 23.28 14.48 55.30
CA LYS A 230 22.14 14.95 56.12
C LYS A 230 21.87 16.42 55.79
N ALA A 231 20.62 16.75 55.51
CA ALA A 231 20.20 18.14 55.31
C ALA A 231 20.69 19.00 56.50
N PRO A 232 21.30 20.18 56.24
CA PRO A 232 21.76 21.04 57.32
C PRO A 232 20.58 21.46 58.20
N LYS A 233 20.76 21.38 59.52
CA LYS A 233 19.75 21.86 60.49
C LYS A 233 19.57 23.36 60.26
N ILE A 234 18.36 23.76 59.89
CA ILE A 234 17.95 25.16 59.85
C ILE A 234 17.87 25.64 61.30
N SER A 235 18.92 26.29 61.79
CA SER A 235 18.90 27.01 63.06
C SER A 235 18.35 28.41 62.83
N SER A 236 17.36 28.78 63.64
CA SER A 236 16.65 30.06 63.71
C SER A 236 15.58 30.29 62.63
N VAL A 237 14.33 30.03 63.04
CA VAL A 237 13.17 30.77 62.52
C VAL A 237 13.35 32.20 63.00
N VAL A 238 13.87 33.08 62.14
CA VAL A 238 13.84 34.52 62.39
C VAL A 238 12.40 34.96 62.18
N THR A 239 11.62 35.01 63.26
CA THR A 239 10.32 35.70 63.25
C THR A 239 10.58 37.18 63.02
N PHE A 240 10.34 37.66 61.80
CA PHE A 240 10.39 39.07 61.47
C PHE A 240 9.14 39.75 62.04
N THR A 241 9.26 40.38 63.21
CA THR A 241 8.22 41.29 63.71
C THR A 241 8.22 42.55 62.85
N LEU A 242 7.17 42.72 62.05
CA LEU A 242 6.91 43.94 61.28
C LEU A 242 6.67 45.12 62.24
N GLN A 243 7.58 46.09 62.24
CA GLN A 243 7.28 47.45 62.68
C GLN A 243 6.95 48.31 61.46
N PRO A 244 5.82 49.05 61.46
CA PRO A 244 5.52 49.99 60.40
C PRO A 244 6.12 51.34 60.75
N GLN A 245 6.92 51.92 59.85
CA GLN A 245 7.14 53.36 59.82
C GLN A 245 7.10 53.86 58.38
N MET A 246 6.23 54.85 58.20
CA MET A 246 5.99 55.64 57.01
C MET A 246 7.20 56.55 56.76
N SER A 247 7.69 56.64 55.53
CA SER A 247 7.97 57.94 54.91
C SER A 247 8.13 57.80 53.40
N CYS A 248 7.59 58.82 52.74
CA CYS A 248 7.52 59.07 51.32
C CYS A 248 8.89 59.52 50.75
N GLY A 249 9.18 59.18 49.48
CA GLY A 249 10.36 59.72 48.78
C GLY A 249 10.62 59.11 47.40
N SER A 250 9.95 59.68 46.39
CA SER A 250 10.31 59.93 44.99
C SER A 250 11.03 58.90 44.09
N PRO A 251 10.63 58.80 42.80
CA PRO A 251 11.29 57.97 41.80
C PRO A 251 12.46 58.73 41.15
N THR A 252 13.58 58.07 40.90
CA THR A 252 14.57 58.56 39.93
C THR A 252 15.17 57.40 39.16
N SER A 253 15.39 57.70 37.90
CA SER A 253 15.47 56.85 36.74
C SER A 253 16.91 56.51 36.32
N LEU A 254 16.99 55.61 35.34
CA LEU A 254 18.06 55.45 34.32
C LEU A 254 19.41 54.87 34.74
N SER A 255 19.75 53.73 34.14
CA SER A 255 20.91 53.56 33.23
C SER A 255 21.09 52.06 32.94
N SER A 256 20.61 51.54 31.80
CA SER A 256 21.39 51.25 30.58
C SER A 256 22.73 50.54 30.78
N GLY A 257 22.81 49.27 30.35
CA GLY A 257 24.05 48.51 30.21
C GLY A 257 23.79 47.13 29.59
N SER A 258 24.13 47.01 28.31
CA SER A 258 23.85 45.95 27.33
C SER A 258 24.69 44.66 27.49
N PRO A 259 24.40 43.59 26.71
CA PRO A 259 24.78 42.21 26.98
C PRO A 259 26.11 41.80 26.32
N THR A 260 26.85 40.90 26.95
CA THR A 260 28.04 40.25 26.34
C THR A 260 27.78 38.80 25.98
N GLN A 261 28.30 38.48 24.79
CA GLN A 261 27.94 37.36 23.95
C GLN A 261 28.59 36.02 24.33
N ARG A 262 27.93 34.99 23.83
CA ARG A 262 28.42 33.64 23.48
C ARG A 262 29.89 33.62 23.01
N SER A 263 30.62 32.62 23.47
CA SER A 263 31.66 31.98 22.65
C SER A 263 31.50 30.46 22.72
N ILE A 264 31.36 29.89 21.53
CA ILE A 264 31.38 28.47 21.21
C ILE A 264 32.85 28.12 20.98
N CYS A 265 33.38 27.12 21.68
CA CYS A 265 34.66 26.49 21.32
C CYS A 265 34.39 25.04 20.92
N LEU A 266 34.56 24.76 19.63
CA LEU A 266 34.73 23.42 19.07
C LEU A 266 36.21 23.03 19.20
N ARG A 267 36.44 21.81 19.69
CA ARG A 267 37.57 20.96 19.28
C ARG A 267 37.12 19.52 19.29
#